data_AF-A0A1H1B6P2-F1
#
_entry.id   AF-A0A1H1B6P2-F1
#
_cell.length_a   1.000
_cell.length_b   1.000
_cell.length_c   1.000
_cell.angle_alpha   90.00
_cell.angle_beta   90.00
_cell.angle_gamma   90.00
#
_symmetry.space_group_name_H-M   'P 1'
#
loop_
_entity.id
_entity.type
_entity.pdbx_description
1 polymer ?
#
loop_
_entity_poly.entity_id
_entity_poly.type
_entity_poly.pdbx_seq_one_letter_code
_entity_poly.pdbx_strand_id
1 'polypeptide(L)'
;MVTPSLRWLLVREPARTATDPFVTGRDAPRAVLDAMVAEGLLVPVAGGVLLPADLADVPAARAAALAHVVPAGGVVTSAAALWVHGLLERCPVVDVLLPPGAVGGSRLVRPGARLRGALIAPEEVARHGALAVAVLARAAADAARWAPEGRAVGLVVRALRAGCSPDAVLAALDRPSRAPGTRRGRQVLAAARALAAAPVPCAVPGRSALPAPRQPVDVEDAVDAAHHREDVVEVGGVGHLEGEAGDRDAVA
;
A
#
# COMPACT_ATOMS: atom_id res chain seq x y z
N MET A 1 -48.44 -23.71 8.39
CA MET A 1 -48.04 -23.88 9.80
C MET A 1 -46.55 -24.21 9.78
N VAL A 2 -45.67 -23.27 10.14
CA VAL A 2 -44.22 -23.50 10.13
C VAL A 2 -43.84 -24.12 11.47
N THR A 3 -43.17 -25.27 11.44
CA THR A 3 -42.72 -26.00 12.64
C THR A 3 -41.82 -25.11 13.52
N PRO A 4 -41.91 -25.17 14.86
CA PRO A 4 -41.08 -24.35 15.76
C PRO A 4 -39.57 -24.43 15.45
N SER A 5 -39.12 -25.57 14.94
CA SER A 5 -37.72 -25.86 14.55
C SER A 5 -37.23 -25.12 13.31
N LEU A 6 -38.12 -24.50 12.52
CA LEU A 6 -37.78 -23.72 11.31
C LEU A 6 -38.00 -22.22 11.50
N ARG A 7 -38.43 -21.78 12.68
CA ARG A 7 -38.71 -20.37 12.96
C ARG A 7 -37.44 -19.50 12.91
N TRP A 8 -36.28 -20.08 13.22
CA TRP A 8 -34.99 -19.37 13.17
C TRP A 8 -34.54 -19.00 11.75
N LEU A 9 -34.94 -19.78 10.74
CA LEU A 9 -34.71 -19.46 9.32
C LEU A 9 -35.54 -18.26 8.82
N LEU A 10 -36.65 -17.97 9.50
CA LEU A 10 -37.54 -16.84 9.21
C LEU A 10 -37.25 -15.61 10.07
N VAL A 11 -36.41 -15.75 11.09
CA VAL A 11 -35.80 -14.59 11.74
C VAL A 11 -34.79 -14.05 10.74
N ARG A 12 -35.20 -13.04 9.96
CA ARG A 12 -34.22 -12.12 9.40
C ARG A 12 -33.40 -11.63 10.58
N GLU A 13 -32.13 -12.03 10.65
CA GLU A 13 -31.21 -11.34 11.55
C GLU A 13 -31.40 -9.85 11.29
N PRO A 14 -31.59 -9.03 12.34
CA PRO A 14 -31.57 -7.59 12.15
C PRO A 14 -30.30 -7.29 11.36
N ALA A 15 -30.43 -6.62 10.21
CA ALA A 15 -29.30 -6.26 9.38
C ALA A 15 -28.23 -5.72 10.32
N ARG A 16 -27.13 -6.47 10.49
CA ARG A 16 -26.03 -6.07 11.37
C ARG A 16 -25.74 -4.64 10.96
N THR A 17 -26.00 -3.68 11.84
CA THR A 17 -25.61 -2.29 11.66
C THR A 17 -24.14 -2.35 11.30
N ALA A 18 -23.83 -2.03 10.03
CA ALA A 18 -22.59 -2.37 9.35
C ALA A 18 -21.41 -2.30 10.31
N THR A 19 -21.14 -3.44 10.93
CA THR A 19 -20.00 -3.63 11.80
C THR A 19 -18.90 -3.70 10.78
N ASP A 20 -18.08 -2.65 10.76
CA ASP A 20 -16.80 -2.55 10.06
C ASP A 20 -16.45 -3.85 9.33
N PRO A 21 -16.62 -3.91 8.00
CA PRO A 21 -16.65 -5.18 7.28
C PRO A 21 -15.29 -5.85 7.15
N PHE A 22 -14.29 -5.45 7.93
CA PHE A 22 -12.91 -5.91 7.85
C PHE A 22 -12.52 -6.62 9.14
N VAL A 23 -11.53 -7.49 9.02
CA VAL A 23 -11.01 -8.29 10.13
C VAL A 23 -9.58 -7.84 10.40
N THR A 24 -9.27 -7.60 11.65
CA THR A 24 -7.95 -7.24 12.15
C THR A 24 -7.38 -8.38 12.99
N GLY A 25 -6.07 -8.33 13.26
CA GLY A 25 -5.40 -9.33 14.12
C GLY A 25 -5.93 -9.43 15.56
N ARG A 26 -6.88 -8.57 15.97
CA ARG A 26 -7.53 -8.63 17.29
C ARG A 26 -8.84 -9.43 17.29
N ASP A 27 -9.40 -9.69 16.11
CA ASP A 27 -10.74 -10.28 15.98
C ASP A 27 -10.73 -11.82 16.08
N ALA A 28 -9.58 -12.44 15.82
CA ALA A 28 -9.38 -13.88 15.97
C ALA A 28 -7.89 -14.24 16.16
N PRO A 29 -7.56 -15.44 16.66
CA PRO A 29 -6.18 -15.92 16.72
C PRO A 29 -5.53 -15.92 15.33
N ARG A 30 -4.23 -15.59 15.26
CA ARG A 30 -3.52 -15.42 14.00
C ARG A 30 -3.59 -16.65 13.08
N ALA A 31 -3.46 -17.85 13.64
CA ALA A 31 -3.56 -19.10 12.88
C ALA A 31 -4.92 -19.28 12.18
N VAL A 32 -6.01 -18.82 12.81
CA VAL A 32 -7.36 -18.86 12.21
C VAL A 32 -7.44 -17.89 11.04
N LEU A 33 -6.93 -16.66 11.22
CA LEU A 33 -6.91 -15.65 10.16
C LEU A 33 -6.05 -16.10 8.96
N ASP A 34 -4.89 -16.70 9.21
CA ASP A 34 -4.02 -17.22 8.16
C ASP A 34 -4.68 -18.38 7.40
N ALA A 35 -5.41 -19.26 8.09
CA ALA A 35 -6.20 -20.32 7.45
C ALA A 35 -7.32 -19.74 6.56
N MET A 36 -8.05 -18.74 7.05
CA MET A 36 -9.09 -18.06 6.26
C MET A 36 -8.52 -17.34 5.02
N VAL A 37 -7.31 -16.78 5.11
CA VAL A 37 -6.60 -16.21 3.95
C VAL A 37 -6.19 -17.31 2.97
N ALA A 38 -5.67 -18.44 3.46
CA ALA A 38 -5.28 -19.57 2.63
C ALA A 38 -6.48 -20.19 1.89
N GLU A 39 -7.64 -20.21 2.52
CA GLU A 39 -8.92 -20.65 1.94
C GLU A 39 -9.58 -19.60 1.03
N GLY A 40 -9.01 -18.39 0.94
CA GLY A 40 -9.53 -17.32 0.10
C GLY A 40 -10.80 -16.65 0.63
N LEU A 41 -11.12 -16.83 1.91
CA LEU A 41 -12.23 -16.16 2.58
C LEU A 41 -11.89 -14.71 2.95
N LEU A 42 -10.61 -14.44 3.19
CA LEU A 42 -10.07 -13.13 3.50
C LEU A 42 -8.95 -12.74 2.52
N VAL A 43 -8.90 -11.46 2.17
CA VAL A 43 -7.88 -10.85 1.32
C VAL A 43 -7.04 -9.90 2.17
N PRO A 44 -5.70 -10.08 2.23
CA PRO A 44 -4.81 -9.15 2.89
C PRO A 44 -4.81 -7.77 2.20
N VAL A 45 -4.90 -6.71 3.00
CA VAL A 45 -4.81 -5.31 2.54
C VAL A 45 -3.44 -4.72 2.87
N ALA A 46 -3.27 -4.16 4.08
CA ALA A 46 -2.03 -3.62 4.61
C ALA A 46 -2.13 -3.48 6.13
N GLY A 47 -1.00 -3.38 6.84
CA GLY A 47 -0.99 -3.14 8.29
C GLY A 47 -1.71 -4.20 9.13
N GLY A 48 -1.82 -5.44 8.63
CA GLY A 48 -2.56 -6.52 9.29
C GLY A 48 -4.09 -6.43 9.16
N VAL A 49 -4.59 -5.54 8.28
CA VAL A 49 -6.02 -5.45 7.94
C VAL A 49 -6.34 -6.49 6.86
N LEU A 50 -7.41 -7.25 7.08
CA LEU A 50 -7.95 -8.27 6.18
C LEU A 50 -9.36 -7.86 5.76
N LEU A 51 -9.70 -8.12 4.50
CA LEU A 51 -11.00 -7.81 3.92
C LEU A 51 -11.71 -9.11 3.48
N PRO A 52 -12.99 -9.33 3.79
CA PRO A 52 -13.78 -10.43 3.23
C PRO A 52 -13.71 -10.45 1.70
N ALA A 53 -13.51 -11.63 1.14
CA ALA A 53 -13.27 -11.79 -0.29
C ALA A 53 -14.48 -11.36 -1.15
N ASP A 54 -15.70 -11.51 -0.64
CA ASP A 54 -16.94 -11.05 -1.28
C ASP A 54 -17.08 -9.53 -1.35
N LEU A 55 -16.37 -8.81 -0.47
CA LEU A 55 -16.28 -7.36 -0.46
C LEU A 55 -15.01 -6.83 -1.13
N ALA A 56 -14.12 -7.72 -1.55
CA ALA A 56 -12.82 -7.34 -2.10
C ALA A 56 -12.93 -6.51 -3.37
N ASP A 57 -14.02 -6.58 -4.13
CA ASP A 57 -14.24 -5.78 -5.34
C ASP A 57 -15.09 -4.53 -5.13
N VAL A 58 -15.50 -4.25 -3.89
CA VAL A 58 -16.31 -3.07 -3.55
C VAL A 58 -15.41 -1.89 -3.20
N PRO A 59 -15.37 -0.79 -3.99
CA PRO A 59 -14.49 0.35 -3.72
C PRO A 59 -14.67 0.96 -2.32
N ALA A 60 -15.91 1.03 -1.84
CA ALA A 60 -16.21 1.53 -0.51
C ALA A 60 -15.61 0.66 0.60
N ALA A 61 -15.59 -0.66 0.42
CA ALA A 61 -15.00 -1.59 1.38
C ALA A 61 -13.46 -1.53 1.34
N ARG A 62 -12.85 -1.43 0.14
CA ARG A 62 -11.42 -1.15 -0.03
C ARG A 62 -10.98 0.12 0.69
N ALA A 63 -11.76 1.19 0.54
CA ALA A 63 -11.50 2.46 1.21
C ALA A 63 -11.67 2.37 2.73
N ALA A 64 -12.72 1.71 3.21
CA ALA A 64 -12.93 1.50 4.65
C ALA A 64 -11.74 0.75 5.26
N ALA A 65 -11.26 -0.33 4.63
CA ALA A 65 -10.08 -1.07 5.10
C ALA A 65 -8.82 -0.19 5.17
N LEU A 66 -8.56 0.64 4.15
CA LEU A 66 -7.41 1.56 4.16
C LEU A 66 -7.53 2.69 5.17
N ALA A 67 -8.73 3.07 5.61
CA ALA A 67 -8.89 4.09 6.66
C ALA A 67 -8.24 3.67 7.99
N HIS A 68 -8.06 2.36 8.22
CA HIS A 68 -7.30 1.85 9.38
C HIS A 68 -5.80 2.01 9.18
N VAL A 69 -5.30 2.04 7.96
CA VAL A 69 -3.85 2.10 7.68
C VAL A 69 -3.37 3.54 7.52
N VAL A 70 -4.23 4.39 6.97
CA VAL A 70 -3.89 5.75 6.55
C VAL A 70 -4.05 6.72 7.72
N PRO A 71 -3.02 7.53 8.06
CA PRO A 71 -3.13 8.52 9.12
C PRO A 71 -4.20 9.58 8.78
N ALA A 72 -4.77 10.19 9.82
CA ALA A 72 -5.75 11.26 9.65
C ALA A 72 -5.20 12.39 8.77
N GLY A 73 -6.00 12.85 7.82
CA GLY A 73 -5.59 13.87 6.84
C GLY A 73 -4.71 13.35 5.69
N GLY A 74 -4.37 12.07 5.66
CA GLY A 74 -3.65 11.44 4.57
C GLY A 74 -4.53 11.20 3.34
N VAL A 75 -3.92 11.32 2.15
CA VAL A 75 -4.56 11.01 0.86
C VAL A 75 -3.86 9.82 0.22
N VAL A 76 -4.60 8.73 -0.03
CA VAL A 76 -4.06 7.56 -0.73
C VAL A 76 -3.81 7.89 -2.19
N THR A 77 -2.65 7.51 -2.73
CA THR A 77 -2.29 7.78 -4.14
C THR A 77 -1.65 6.58 -4.83
N SER A 78 -1.19 6.77 -6.07
CA SER A 78 -0.42 5.80 -6.86
C SER A 78 -1.19 4.46 -7.01
N ALA A 79 -0.48 3.33 -6.98
CA ALA A 79 -1.05 2.00 -7.12
C ALA A 79 -2.14 1.70 -6.08
N ALA A 80 -2.03 2.17 -4.84
CA ALA A 80 -3.04 1.93 -3.81
C ALA A 80 -4.36 2.66 -4.11
N ALA A 81 -4.30 3.87 -4.66
CA ALA A 81 -5.49 4.55 -5.15
C ALA A 81 -6.10 3.82 -6.35
N LEU A 82 -5.28 3.33 -7.28
CA LEU A 82 -5.77 2.49 -8.40
C LEU A 82 -6.45 1.21 -7.91
N TRP A 83 -5.95 0.61 -6.82
CA TRP A 83 -6.64 -0.50 -6.16
C TRP A 83 -7.99 -0.08 -5.59
N VAL A 84 -8.11 1.05 -4.88
CA VAL A 84 -9.44 1.54 -4.43
C VAL A 84 -10.40 1.77 -5.60
N HIS A 85 -9.90 2.28 -6.74
CA HIS A 85 -10.67 2.46 -7.98
C HIS A 85 -11.02 1.15 -8.71
N GLY A 86 -10.73 -0.02 -8.14
CA GLY A 86 -11.09 -1.32 -8.74
C GLY A 86 -10.12 -1.82 -9.80
N LEU A 87 -8.98 -1.16 -10.02
CA LEU A 87 -8.09 -1.45 -11.15
C LEU A 87 -6.98 -2.46 -10.86
N LEU A 88 -6.84 -2.86 -9.60
CA LEU A 88 -5.91 -3.89 -9.16
C LEU A 88 -6.66 -4.93 -8.32
N GLU A 89 -6.24 -6.18 -8.40
CA GLU A 89 -6.85 -7.27 -7.63
C GLU A 89 -6.34 -7.27 -6.19
N ARG A 90 -5.04 -7.02 -5.99
CA ARG A 90 -4.39 -7.02 -4.68
C ARG A 90 -4.00 -5.62 -4.25
N CYS A 91 -4.13 -5.35 -2.95
CA CYS A 91 -3.66 -4.09 -2.38
C CYS A 91 -2.13 -4.04 -2.45
N PRO A 92 -1.54 -3.01 -3.08
CA PRO A 92 -0.10 -2.80 -3.06
C PRO A 92 0.31 -2.11 -1.75
N VAL A 93 1.61 -1.81 -1.61
CA VAL A 93 2.09 -0.88 -0.59
C VAL A 93 1.32 0.45 -0.69
N VAL A 94 0.83 0.94 0.45
CA VAL A 94 -0.07 2.09 0.52
C VAL A 94 0.75 3.38 0.49
N ASP A 95 0.88 3.99 -0.69
CA ASP A 95 1.46 5.32 -0.82
C ASP A 95 0.44 6.39 -0.35
N VAL A 96 0.82 7.20 0.63
CA VAL A 96 -0.01 8.25 1.24
C VAL A 96 0.67 9.61 1.12
N LEU A 97 -0.08 10.60 0.63
CA LEU A 97 0.32 12.00 0.64
C LEU A 97 -0.16 12.66 1.93
N LEU A 98 0.72 13.40 2.57
CA LEU A 98 0.42 14.29 3.69
C LEU A 98 0.85 15.72 3.34
N PRO A 99 0.23 16.74 3.95
CA PRO A 99 0.71 18.11 3.83
C PRO A 99 2.20 18.23 4.18
N PRO A 100 2.97 19.10 3.50
CA PRO A 100 4.36 19.37 3.87
C PRO A 100 4.47 19.72 5.37
N GLY A 101 5.45 19.14 6.06
CA GLY A 101 5.63 19.32 7.51
C GLY A 101 4.87 18.31 8.40
N ALA A 102 3.81 17.67 7.90
CA ALA A 102 3.09 16.64 8.68
C ALA A 102 3.77 15.27 8.70
N VAL A 103 4.71 15.02 7.76
CA VAL A 103 5.40 13.72 7.65
C VAL A 103 6.29 13.43 8.87
N GLY A 104 6.99 14.45 9.40
CA GLY A 104 7.89 14.30 10.55
C GLY A 104 7.18 14.16 11.91
N GLY A 105 5.90 14.55 11.99
CA GLY A 105 5.08 14.40 13.20
C GLY A 105 4.30 13.08 13.26
N SER A 106 4.15 12.39 12.13
CA SER A 106 3.37 11.15 12.04
C SER A 106 4.20 9.96 12.56
N ARG A 107 4.21 9.75 13.88
CA ARG A 107 4.77 8.56 14.54
C ARG A 107 4.02 7.25 14.23
N LEU A 108 3.11 7.25 13.24
CA LEU A 108 2.17 6.17 12.95
C LEU A 108 2.29 5.68 11.51
N VAL A 109 3.50 5.44 11.02
CA VAL A 109 3.68 4.63 9.81
C VAL A 109 3.33 3.20 10.17
N ARG A 110 2.08 2.79 9.93
CA ARG A 110 1.71 1.37 10.07
C ARG A 110 2.47 0.56 9.02
N PRO A 111 2.88 -0.68 9.34
CA PRO A 111 3.52 -1.56 8.36
C PRO A 111 2.71 -1.63 7.06
N GLY A 112 3.37 -1.49 5.91
CA GLY A 112 2.72 -1.51 4.60
C GLY A 112 2.24 -0.16 4.07
N ALA A 113 2.50 0.96 4.77
CA ALA A 113 2.28 2.32 4.26
C ALA A 113 3.59 3.08 4.06
N ARG A 114 3.64 3.92 3.02
CA ARG A 114 4.73 4.86 2.73
C ARG A 114 4.18 6.28 2.70
N LEU A 115 4.73 7.16 3.52
CA LEU A 115 4.30 8.55 3.62
C LEU A 115 5.17 9.46 2.74
N ARG A 116 4.54 10.43 2.07
CA ARG A 116 5.25 11.48 1.31
C ARG A 116 4.62 12.84 1.58
N GLY A 117 5.47 13.86 1.69
CA GLY A 117 5.03 15.24 1.82
C GLY A 117 4.73 15.83 0.44
N ALA A 118 3.46 16.13 0.16
CA ALA A 118 3.07 16.81 -1.07
C ALA A 118 1.76 17.58 -0.89
N LEU A 119 1.63 18.69 -1.61
CA LEU A 119 0.34 19.33 -1.78
C LEU A 119 -0.46 18.58 -2.86
N ILE A 120 -1.75 18.40 -2.58
CA ILE A 120 -2.74 17.87 -3.51
C ILE A 120 -3.92 18.83 -3.51
N ALA A 121 -4.40 19.20 -4.69
CA ALA A 121 -5.51 20.14 -4.77
C ALA A 121 -6.83 19.43 -4.40
N PRO A 122 -7.83 20.14 -3.86
CA PRO A 122 -9.11 19.53 -3.48
C PRO A 122 -9.80 18.77 -4.61
N GLU A 123 -9.74 19.27 -5.85
CA GLU A 123 -10.33 18.61 -7.02
C GLU A 123 -9.57 17.36 -7.49
N GLU A 124 -8.36 17.12 -6.97
CA GLU A 124 -7.61 15.88 -7.19
C GLU A 124 -7.92 14.81 -6.14
N VAL A 125 -8.88 15.06 -5.24
CA VAL A 125 -9.25 14.16 -4.14
C VAL A 125 -10.70 13.71 -4.28
N ALA A 126 -10.91 12.40 -4.33
CA ALA A 126 -12.19 11.75 -4.12
C ALA A 126 -12.31 11.30 -2.65
N ARG A 127 -13.52 11.40 -2.09
CA ARG A 127 -13.83 10.94 -0.73
C ARG A 127 -14.62 9.65 -0.77
N HIS A 128 -14.15 8.66 -0.02
CA HIS A 128 -14.84 7.39 0.21
C HIS A 128 -15.04 7.21 1.71
N GLY A 129 -16.18 7.67 2.22
CA GLY A 129 -16.40 7.81 3.67
C GLY A 129 -15.37 8.79 4.26
N ALA A 130 -14.66 8.36 5.30
CA ALA A 130 -13.62 9.16 5.95
C ALA A 130 -12.30 9.24 5.14
N LEU A 131 -12.07 8.29 4.21
CA LEU A 131 -10.81 8.20 3.48
C LEU A 131 -10.76 9.19 2.31
N ALA A 132 -9.63 9.89 2.18
CA ALA A 132 -9.29 10.65 0.99
C ALA A 132 -8.43 9.80 0.04
N VAL A 133 -8.80 9.79 -1.24
CA VAL A 133 -8.14 9.03 -2.29
C VAL A 133 -7.90 9.94 -3.47
N ALA A 134 -6.73 9.87 -4.09
CA ALA A 134 -6.45 10.61 -5.31
C ALA A 134 -7.42 10.19 -6.43
N VAL A 135 -7.98 11.15 -7.16
CA VAL A 135 -8.77 10.87 -8.36
C VAL A 135 -7.92 10.10 -9.38
N LEU A 136 -8.57 9.35 -10.27
CA LEU A 136 -7.90 8.40 -11.15
C LEU A 136 -6.73 9.01 -11.96
N ALA A 137 -6.91 10.21 -12.51
CA ALA A 137 -5.86 10.91 -13.26
C ALA A 137 -4.64 11.25 -12.39
N ARG A 138 -4.88 11.70 -11.16
CA ARG A 138 -3.80 12.00 -10.21
C ARG A 138 -3.10 10.74 -9.73
N ALA A 139 -3.85 9.68 -9.41
CA ALA A 139 -3.29 8.39 -9.04
C ALA A 139 -2.39 7.82 -10.16
N ALA A 140 -2.82 7.91 -11.41
CA ALA A 140 -2.03 7.51 -12.58
C ALA A 140 -0.76 8.36 -12.75
N ALA A 141 -0.86 9.68 -12.56
CA ALA A 141 0.30 10.59 -12.62
C ALA A 141 1.33 10.27 -11.52
N ASP A 142 0.88 10.02 -10.29
CA ASP A 142 1.76 9.66 -9.18
C ASP A 142 2.37 8.26 -9.38
N ALA A 143 1.62 7.30 -9.92
CA ALA A 143 2.18 6.00 -10.33
C ALA A 143 3.24 6.17 -11.43
N ALA A 144 3.01 7.02 -12.42
CA ALA A 144 3.97 7.30 -13.49
C ALA A 144 5.28 7.93 -12.96
N ARG A 145 5.18 8.80 -11.95
CA ARG A 145 6.35 9.43 -11.32
C ARG A 145 7.13 8.46 -10.44
N TRP A 146 6.44 7.63 -9.66
CA TRP A 146 7.03 7.02 -8.46
C TRP A 146 6.94 5.52 -8.35
N ALA A 147 6.10 4.85 -9.15
CA ALA A 147 6.05 3.39 -9.10
C ALA A 147 7.40 2.80 -9.59
N PRO A 148 7.73 1.56 -9.18
CA PRO A 148 8.87 0.83 -9.74
C PRO A 148 8.79 0.76 -11.26
N GLU A 149 9.94 0.84 -11.94
CA GLU A 149 10.01 0.95 -13.40
C GLU A 149 9.26 -0.18 -14.12
N GLY A 150 9.43 -1.42 -13.66
CA GLY A 150 8.73 -2.59 -14.21
C GLY A 150 7.21 -2.59 -14.03
N ARG A 151 6.64 -1.68 -13.21
CA ARG A 151 5.19 -1.63 -12.94
C ARG A 151 4.52 -0.35 -13.43
N ALA A 152 5.26 0.76 -13.54
CA ALA A 152 4.70 2.09 -13.80
C ALA A 152 3.85 2.14 -15.08
N VAL A 153 4.37 1.63 -16.20
CA VAL A 153 3.64 1.61 -17.49
C VAL A 153 2.36 0.80 -17.39
N GLY A 154 2.40 -0.40 -16.80
CA GLY A 154 1.21 -1.26 -16.66
C GLY A 154 0.11 -0.64 -15.80
N LEU A 155 0.48 0.09 -14.73
CA LEU A 155 -0.47 0.81 -13.89
C LEU A 155 -1.18 1.93 -14.67
N VAL A 156 -0.42 2.72 -15.44
CA VAL A 156 -1.00 3.80 -16.25
C VAL A 156 -1.85 3.24 -17.39
N VAL A 157 -1.44 2.16 -18.05
CA VAL A 157 -2.26 1.49 -19.08
C VAL A 157 -3.61 1.05 -18.52
N ARG A 158 -3.65 0.47 -17.30
CA ARG A 158 -4.92 0.09 -16.65
C ARG A 158 -5.82 1.31 -16.40
N ALA A 159 -5.26 2.41 -15.91
CA ALA A 159 -6.02 3.65 -15.71
C ALA A 159 -6.58 4.19 -17.04
N LEU A 160 -5.78 4.23 -18.11
CA LEU A 160 -6.23 4.68 -19.43
C LEU A 160 -7.34 3.78 -20.00
N ARG A 161 -7.19 2.45 -19.87
CA ARG A 161 -8.21 1.48 -20.31
C ARG A 161 -9.51 1.58 -19.50
N ALA A 162 -9.44 2.04 -18.26
CA ALA A 162 -10.59 2.33 -17.42
C ALA A 162 -11.25 3.69 -17.75
N GLY A 163 -10.84 4.37 -18.82
CA GLY A 163 -11.42 5.63 -19.27
C GLY A 163 -10.73 6.89 -18.72
N CYS A 164 -9.59 6.75 -18.04
CA CYS A 164 -8.82 7.92 -17.64
C CYS A 164 -8.27 8.65 -18.88
N SER A 165 -8.54 9.96 -19.01
CA SER A 165 -8.01 10.76 -20.10
C SER A 165 -6.49 10.92 -19.98
N PRO A 166 -5.71 10.59 -21.04
CA PRO A 166 -4.28 10.86 -21.07
C PRO A 166 -3.93 12.33 -20.82
N ASP A 167 -4.77 13.25 -21.28
CA ASP A 167 -4.55 14.68 -21.13
C ASP A 167 -4.81 15.14 -19.69
N ALA A 168 -5.75 14.50 -18.99
CA ALA A 168 -5.94 14.71 -17.55
C ALA A 168 -4.73 14.22 -16.73
N VAL A 169 -4.13 13.08 -17.11
CA VAL A 169 -2.89 12.59 -16.48
C VAL A 169 -1.73 13.55 -16.75
N LEU A 170 -1.60 14.04 -17.99
CA LEU A 170 -0.58 15.03 -18.34
C LEU A 170 -0.77 16.33 -17.56
N ALA A 171 -2.00 16.83 -17.46
CA ALA A 171 -2.31 18.01 -16.65
C ALA A 171 -1.93 17.81 -15.17
N ALA A 172 -2.19 16.63 -14.60
CA ALA A 172 -1.77 16.31 -13.24
C ALA A 172 -0.23 16.21 -13.09
N LEU A 173 0.48 15.73 -14.13
CA LEU A 173 1.94 15.72 -14.17
C LEU A 173 2.53 17.14 -14.27
N ASP A 174 1.86 18.03 -14.99
CA ASP A 174 2.33 19.38 -15.32
C ASP A 174 1.92 20.43 -14.28
N ARG A 175 0.99 20.10 -13.37
CA ARG A 175 0.69 20.97 -12.25
C ARG A 175 1.98 21.35 -11.51
N PRO A 176 2.13 22.63 -11.14
CA PRO A 176 3.30 23.14 -10.43
C PRO A 176 3.33 22.58 -9.00
N SER A 177 3.71 21.32 -8.90
CA SER A 177 4.29 20.74 -7.72
C SER A 177 5.78 20.71 -7.97
N ARG A 178 6.61 21.14 -7.01
CA ARG A 178 8.07 20.92 -7.06
C ARG A 178 8.43 19.41 -6.94
N ALA A 179 7.51 18.53 -7.33
CA ALA A 179 7.64 17.10 -7.23
C ALA A 179 8.65 16.63 -8.29
N PRO A 180 9.70 15.90 -7.90
CA PRO A 180 10.59 15.28 -8.87
C PRO A 180 9.84 14.25 -9.73
N GLY A 181 10.47 13.78 -10.80
CA GLY A 181 9.93 12.68 -11.60
C GLY A 181 8.93 13.09 -12.69
N THR A 182 8.64 14.38 -12.92
CA THR A 182 7.74 14.81 -14.01
C THR A 182 8.23 14.36 -15.40
N ARG A 183 9.54 14.48 -15.69
CA ARG A 183 10.13 13.99 -16.95
C ARG A 183 9.87 12.48 -17.13
N ARG A 184 10.15 11.69 -16.08
CA ARG A 184 9.89 10.25 -16.06
C ARG A 184 8.39 9.95 -16.24
N GLY A 185 7.53 10.66 -15.52
CA GLY A 185 6.08 10.50 -15.62
C GLY A 185 5.56 10.75 -17.04
N ARG A 186 6.07 11.78 -17.74
CA ARG A 186 5.74 12.03 -19.15
C ARG A 186 6.20 10.91 -20.07
N GLN A 187 7.39 10.35 -19.85
CA GLN A 187 7.90 9.21 -20.62
C GLN A 187 7.03 7.95 -20.41
N VAL A 188 6.68 7.65 -19.15
CA VAL A 188 5.80 6.53 -18.81
C VAL A 188 4.41 6.72 -19.43
N LEU A 189 3.84 7.92 -19.36
CA LEU A 189 2.54 8.22 -19.97
C LEU A 189 2.58 8.04 -21.49
N ALA A 190 3.64 8.50 -22.16
CA ALA A 190 3.80 8.31 -23.61
C ALA A 190 3.84 6.82 -23.98
N ALA A 191 4.62 6.01 -23.27
CA ALA A 191 4.68 4.57 -23.47
C ALA A 191 3.33 3.89 -23.20
N ALA A 192 2.64 4.28 -22.12
CA ALA A 192 1.33 3.74 -21.76
C ALA A 192 0.25 4.09 -22.79
N ARG A 193 0.27 5.31 -23.37
CA ARG A 193 -0.65 5.71 -24.45
C ARG A 193 -0.51 4.80 -25.67
N ALA A 194 0.72 4.53 -26.09
CA ALA A 194 1.00 3.64 -27.21
C ALA A 194 0.45 2.22 -26.97
N LEU A 195 0.63 1.68 -25.76
CA LEU A 195 0.15 0.34 -25.39
C LEU A 195 -1.36 0.26 -25.14
N ALA A 196 -1.98 1.34 -24.64
CA ALA A 196 -3.41 1.39 -24.38
C ALA A 196 -4.22 1.49 -25.69
N ALA A 197 -3.67 2.14 -26.72
CA ALA A 197 -4.27 2.24 -28.05
C ALA A 197 -4.10 0.97 -28.89
N ALA A 198 -3.12 0.12 -28.56
CA ALA A 198 -2.94 -1.15 -29.24
C ALA A 198 -4.14 -2.07 -28.97
N PRO A 199 -4.70 -2.74 -30.00
CA PRO A 199 -5.76 -3.71 -29.79
C PRO A 199 -5.28 -4.79 -28.83
N VAL A 200 -6.09 -5.10 -27.82
CA VAL A 200 -5.83 -6.25 -26.96
C VAL A 200 -5.88 -7.48 -27.87
N PRO A 201 -4.82 -8.28 -27.99
CA PRO A 201 -4.90 -9.49 -28.79
C PRO A 201 -6.03 -10.33 -28.22
N CYS A 202 -7.11 -10.46 -29.00
CA CYS A 202 -8.24 -11.30 -28.63
C CYS A 202 -7.68 -12.72 -28.53
N ALA A 203 -7.69 -13.28 -27.33
CA ALA A 203 -7.32 -14.68 -27.16
C ALA A 203 -8.28 -15.50 -28.02
N VAL A 204 -7.75 -16.17 -29.06
CA VAL A 204 -8.54 -17.08 -29.88
C VAL A 204 -9.05 -18.19 -28.96
N PRO A 205 -10.38 -18.36 -28.78
CA PRO A 205 -10.90 -19.46 -27.98
C PRO A 205 -10.55 -20.76 -28.70
N GLY A 206 -9.68 -21.59 -28.12
CA GLY A 206 -9.31 -22.87 -28.71
C GLY A 206 -7.93 -23.42 -28.37
N ARG A 207 -7.03 -22.64 -27.77
CA ARG A 207 -5.82 -23.20 -27.15
C ARG A 207 -5.96 -23.16 -25.64
N SER A 208 -6.21 -24.33 -25.06
CA SER A 208 -6.07 -24.59 -23.63
C SER A 208 -4.65 -24.20 -23.23
N ALA A 209 -4.50 -23.02 -22.64
CA ALA A 209 -3.31 -22.70 -21.88
C ALA A 209 -3.38 -23.58 -20.63
N LEU A 210 -2.47 -24.55 -20.54
CA LEU A 210 -2.13 -25.18 -19.27
C LEU A 210 -1.99 -24.08 -18.21
N PRO A 211 -2.45 -24.30 -16.97
CA PRO A 211 -2.37 -23.29 -15.93
C PRO A 211 -0.93 -22.80 -15.84
N ALA A 212 -0.74 -21.49 -16.08
CA ALA A 212 0.57 -20.88 -15.98
C ALA A 212 1.14 -21.19 -14.58
N PRO A 213 2.43 -21.57 -14.48
CA PRO A 213 3.05 -21.77 -13.17
C PRO A 213 2.84 -20.50 -12.34
N ARG A 214 2.34 -20.68 -11.12
CA ARG A 214 2.16 -19.61 -10.14
C ARG A 214 3.45 -18.81 -10.09
N GLN A 215 3.37 -17.55 -10.52
CA GLN A 215 4.50 -16.63 -10.52
C GLN A 215 5.05 -16.57 -9.08
N PRO A 216 6.36 -16.82 -8.86
CA PRO A 216 6.93 -16.71 -7.52
C PRO A 216 6.69 -15.29 -7.01
N VAL A 217 6.17 -15.22 -5.78
CA VAL A 217 6.11 -14.00 -5.00
C VAL A 217 7.53 -13.47 -4.84
N ASP A 218 7.83 -12.31 -5.42
CA ASP A 218 9.00 -11.53 -5.03
C ASP A 218 8.77 -11.07 -3.58
N VAL A 219 9.39 -11.79 -2.65
CA VAL A 219 9.67 -11.30 -1.30
C VAL A 219 10.78 -10.27 -1.49
N GLU A 220 10.43 -8.99 -1.55
CA GLU A 220 11.41 -7.93 -1.35
C GLU A 220 11.82 -7.99 0.13
N ASP A 221 12.84 -8.79 0.43
CA ASP A 221 13.67 -8.58 1.60
C ASP A 221 14.33 -7.21 1.42
N ALA A 222 13.70 -6.18 1.98
CA ALA A 222 14.34 -4.88 2.18
C ALA A 222 15.43 -5.05 3.26
N VAL A 223 16.51 -5.74 2.92
CA VAL A 223 17.79 -5.63 3.61
C VAL A 223 18.54 -4.50 2.92
N ASP A 224 18.59 -3.37 3.60
CA ASP A 224 19.38 -2.22 3.22
C ASP A 224 20.87 -2.59 3.25
N ALA A 225 21.47 -2.80 2.08
CA ALA A 225 22.87 -3.15 1.93
C ALA A 225 23.82 -1.92 1.93
N ALA A 226 23.41 -0.78 2.51
CA ALA A 226 24.22 0.45 2.50
C ALA A 226 24.72 0.96 3.86
N HIS A 227 24.52 0.26 4.98
CA HIS A 227 25.03 0.71 6.28
C HIS A 227 25.83 -0.36 7.04
N HIS A 228 27.00 -0.71 6.51
CA HIS A 228 28.12 -1.24 7.31
C HIS A 228 29.19 -0.15 7.51
N ARG A 229 28.84 0.90 8.27
CA ARG A 229 29.84 1.66 9.01
C ARG A 229 29.67 1.34 10.48
N GLU A 230 30.61 0.55 10.97
CA GLU A 230 30.95 0.47 12.37
C GLU A 230 31.52 1.85 12.76
N ASP A 231 30.67 2.76 13.22
CA ASP A 231 31.16 3.90 14.01
C ASP A 231 31.49 3.35 15.39
N VAL A 232 32.76 2.95 15.52
CA VAL A 232 33.44 2.82 16.81
C VAL A 232 33.33 4.17 17.50
N VAL A 233 32.54 4.22 18.56
CA VAL A 233 32.58 5.33 19.51
C VAL A 233 33.94 5.26 20.21
N GLU A 234 34.88 6.12 19.81
CA GLU A 234 36.06 6.42 20.62
C GLU A 234 35.58 7.01 21.95
N VAL A 235 35.58 6.18 22.99
CA VAL A 235 35.47 6.63 24.38
C VAL A 235 36.82 7.24 24.75
N GLY A 236 36.92 8.56 24.57
CA GLY A 236 38.05 9.33 25.07
C GLY A 236 38.11 9.26 26.61
N GLY A 237 39.25 8.81 27.13
CA GLY A 237 39.63 9.03 28.52
C GLY A 237 39.54 7.84 29.45
N VAL A 238 40.29 6.78 29.18
CA VAL A 238 40.74 5.86 30.26
C VAL A 238 42.17 6.27 30.62
N GLY A 239 42.32 6.88 31.79
CA GLY A 239 43.62 7.20 32.36
C GLY A 239 44.42 5.93 32.61
N HIS A 240 45.64 5.88 32.07
CA HIS A 240 46.69 4.95 32.45
C HIS A 240 46.94 5.05 33.96
N LEU A 241 46.79 3.94 34.68
CA LEU A 241 47.37 3.71 35.99
C LEU A 241 48.36 2.55 35.84
N GLU A 242 49.61 2.89 35.52
CA GLU A 242 50.75 2.01 35.78
C GLU A 242 51.65 2.71 36.80
N GLY A 243 51.88 2.02 37.91
CA GLY A 243 52.62 2.52 39.06
C GLY A 243 52.91 1.37 40.04
N GLU A 244 53.78 0.48 39.57
CA GLU A 244 54.66 -0.50 40.23
C GLU A 244 54.43 -0.93 41.69
N ALA A 245 54.49 -2.24 41.87
CA ALA A 245 54.75 -2.90 43.13
C ALA A 245 56.24 -2.82 43.50
N GLY A 246 56.54 -2.29 44.69
CA GLY A 246 57.85 -2.34 45.33
C GLY A 246 57.75 -3.02 46.69
N ASP A 247 58.11 -4.29 46.69
CA ASP A 247 58.33 -5.18 47.83
C ASP A 247 59.45 -4.67 48.76
N ARG A 248 59.22 -4.65 50.10
CA ARG A 248 60.13 -5.20 51.14
C ARG A 248 59.72 -4.87 52.59
N ASP A 249 59.89 -5.90 53.39
CA ASP A 249 59.73 -6.06 54.84
C ASP A 249 60.49 -5.08 55.76
N ALA A 250 59.92 -4.88 56.95
CA ALA A 250 60.49 -5.17 58.30
C ALA A 250 59.86 -4.22 59.34
N VAL A 251 59.03 -4.68 60.28
CA VAL A 251 59.39 -5.12 61.65
C VAL A 251 60.29 -4.13 62.41
N ALA A 252 59.68 -3.27 63.22
CA ALA A 252 59.85 -3.12 64.68
C ALA A 252 59.28 -1.77 65.16
#